data_AF-A0A522DRH7-F1
#
_entry.id   AF-A0A522DRH7-F1
#
_cell.length_a   1.000
_cell.length_b   1.000
_cell.length_c   1.000
_cell.angle_alpha   90.00
_cell.angle_beta   90.00
_cell.angle_gamma   90.00
#
_symmetry.space_group_name_H-M   'P 1'
#
loop_
_entity.id
_entity.type
_entity.pdbx_description
1 polymer ?
#
loop_
_entity_poly.entity_id
_entity_poly.type
_entity_poly.pdbx_seq_one_letter_code
_entity_poly.pdbx_strand_id
1 'polypeptide(L)'
;MILAKAPIGDQAWLLADWIEFQVLISEFHAYRVNELIRLSDEDQDSENPNISEQDAVNEEILQTALNELQLRIKTLGLSYPFHFEADCSELVLSEPITSGGYVYLYCLFFSHINREEVIIPNPPDLYADKELLQICST
;
A
#
# COMPACT_ATOMS: atom_id res chain seq x y z
N MET A 1 -11.23 -1.13 -8.32
CA MET A 1 -10.27 -2.21 -7.97
C MET A 1 -10.74 -2.86 -6.70
N ILE A 2 -10.79 -4.20 -6.67
CA ILE A 2 -11.16 -4.99 -5.49
C ILE A 2 -9.87 -5.61 -4.99
N LEU A 3 -9.44 -5.22 -3.80
CA LEU A 3 -8.23 -5.80 -3.21
C LEU A 3 -8.59 -7.09 -2.49
N ALA A 4 -7.69 -8.07 -2.54
CA ALA A 4 -7.81 -9.20 -1.64
C ALA A 4 -7.63 -8.72 -0.19
N LYS A 5 -7.88 -9.64 0.72
CA LYS A 5 -7.66 -9.48 2.15
C LYS A 5 -6.26 -8.93 2.44
N ALA A 6 -6.15 -8.10 3.48
CA ALA A 6 -4.86 -7.57 3.92
C ALA A 6 -3.90 -8.74 4.25
N PRO A 7 -2.65 -8.73 3.73
CA PRO A 7 -1.67 -9.77 3.97
C PRO A 7 -0.99 -9.57 5.34
N ILE A 8 -1.79 -9.61 6.41
CA ILE A 8 -1.33 -9.39 7.80
C ILE A 8 -0.49 -10.61 8.24
N GLY A 9 0.72 -10.34 8.73
CA GLY A 9 1.68 -11.38 9.14
C GLY A 9 2.55 -11.93 8.00
N ASP A 10 2.31 -11.51 6.76
CA ASP A 10 3.20 -11.79 5.63
C ASP A 10 4.39 -10.81 5.57
N GLN A 11 5.10 -10.78 4.44
CA GLN A 11 6.28 -9.96 4.25
C GLN A 11 5.92 -8.46 4.26
N ALA A 12 6.71 -7.64 4.97
CA ALA A 12 6.46 -6.21 5.16
C ALA A 12 6.24 -5.44 3.84
N TRP A 13 7.01 -5.77 2.79
CA TRP A 13 6.86 -5.15 1.48
C TRP A 13 5.53 -5.47 0.81
N LEU A 14 4.95 -6.65 1.05
CA LEU A 14 3.66 -7.06 0.50
C LEU A 14 2.51 -6.29 1.17
N LEU A 15 2.61 -6.12 2.49
CA LEU A 15 1.68 -5.28 3.24
C LEU A 15 1.77 -3.81 2.81
N ALA A 16 2.98 -3.29 2.59
CA ALA A 16 3.17 -1.93 2.06
C ALA A 16 2.56 -1.76 0.67
N ASP A 17 2.78 -2.70 -0.26
CA ASP A 17 2.15 -2.69 -1.58
C ASP A 17 0.62 -2.69 -1.49
N TRP A 18 0.07 -3.50 -0.57
CA TRP A 18 -1.38 -3.54 -0.34
C TRP A 18 -1.92 -2.19 0.17
N ILE A 19 -1.22 -1.53 1.11
CA ILE A 19 -1.56 -0.18 1.60
C ILE A 19 -1.51 0.84 0.46
N GLU A 20 -0.47 0.80 -0.38
CA GLU A 20 -0.35 1.69 -1.54
C GLU A 20 -1.52 1.52 -2.51
N PHE A 21 -1.96 0.27 -2.73
CA PHE A 21 -3.17 0.03 -3.50
C PHE A 21 -4.44 0.54 -2.82
N GLN A 22 -4.54 0.46 -1.48
CA GLN A 22 -5.67 1.05 -0.73
C GLN A 22 -5.76 2.56 -0.95
N VAL A 23 -4.60 3.25 -0.93
CA VAL A 23 -4.53 4.67 -1.27
C VAL A 23 -5.06 4.90 -2.68
N LEU A 24 -4.64 4.12 -3.67
CA LEU A 24 -5.04 4.30 -5.08
C LEU A 24 -6.53 4.04 -5.36
N ILE A 25 -7.22 3.22 -4.54
CA ILE A 25 -8.67 2.98 -4.71
C ILE A 25 -9.55 3.90 -3.89
N SER A 26 -8.98 4.51 -2.86
CA SER A 26 -9.68 5.44 -1.99
C SER A 26 -10.15 6.65 -2.79
N GLU A 27 -11.38 7.08 -2.57
CA GLU A 27 -11.94 8.30 -3.19
C GLU A 27 -11.08 9.52 -2.90
N PHE A 28 -10.43 9.54 -1.74
CA PHE A 28 -9.59 10.65 -1.27
C PHE A 28 -8.10 10.46 -1.58
N HIS A 29 -7.73 9.39 -2.30
CA HIS A 29 -6.34 9.01 -2.53
C HIS A 29 -5.49 8.99 -1.25
N ALA A 30 -6.09 8.48 -0.16
CA ALA A 30 -5.51 8.44 1.17
C ALA A 30 -5.92 7.16 1.90
N TYR A 31 -5.02 6.67 2.76
CA TYR A 31 -5.26 5.52 3.64
C TYR A 31 -4.66 5.75 5.03
N ARG A 32 -5.45 5.49 6.06
CA ARG A 32 -5.00 5.57 7.46
C ARG A 32 -4.42 4.24 7.88
N VAL A 33 -3.13 4.23 8.22
CA VAL A 33 -2.40 3.00 8.57
C VAL A 33 -2.99 2.33 9.82
N ASN A 34 -3.58 3.11 10.73
CA ASN A 34 -4.28 2.58 11.90
C ASN A 34 -5.49 1.70 11.57
N GLU A 35 -6.05 1.78 10.35
CA GLU A 35 -7.14 0.89 9.92
C GLU A 35 -6.67 -0.58 9.82
N LEU A 36 -5.36 -0.84 9.73
CA LEU A 36 -4.81 -2.20 9.79
C LEU A 36 -5.16 -2.93 11.09
N ILE A 37 -5.29 -2.19 12.20
CA ILE A 37 -5.67 -2.76 13.51
C ILE A 37 -7.06 -3.37 13.41
N ARG A 38 -8.01 -2.65 12.79
CA ARG A 38 -9.38 -3.15 12.62
C ARG A 38 -9.44 -4.41 11.77
N LEU A 39 -8.62 -4.46 10.72
CA LEU A 39 -8.54 -5.63 9.84
C LEU A 39 -7.90 -6.83 10.57
N SER A 40 -6.92 -6.58 11.44
CA SER A 40 -6.33 -7.61 12.32
C SER A 40 -7.36 -8.16 13.30
N ASP A 41 -8.17 -7.29 13.91
CA ASP A 41 -9.20 -7.69 14.86
C ASP A 41 -10.36 -8.46 14.17
N GLU A 42 -10.69 -8.15 12.92
CA GLU A 42 -11.68 -8.90 12.11
C GLU A 42 -11.16 -10.29 11.69
N ASP A 43 -9.84 -10.44 11.56
CA ASP A 43 -9.20 -11.71 11.20
C ASP A 43 -9.04 -12.66 12.37
N GLN A 44 -8.93 -12.10 13.57
CA GLN A 44 -8.94 -12.83 14.82
C GLN A 44 -10.37 -12.98 15.31
N ASP A 45 -11.10 -13.92 14.70
CA ASP A 45 -12.49 -14.31 15.00
C ASP A 45 -12.70 -14.90 16.43
N SER A 46 -11.87 -14.51 17.40
CA SER A 46 -11.79 -15.14 18.72
C SER A 46 -11.42 -14.13 19.78
N GLU A 47 -12.29 -14.00 20.79
CA GLU A 47 -12.01 -13.41 22.09
C GLU A 47 -10.62 -13.85 22.59
N ASN A 48 -9.58 -13.05 22.31
CA ASN A 48 -8.27 -13.25 22.89
C ASN A 48 -8.36 -12.69 24.32
N PRO A 49 -8.34 -13.54 25.37
CA PRO A 49 -8.57 -13.07 26.74
C PRO A 49 -7.42 -12.21 27.28
N ASN A 50 -6.32 -12.09 26.52
CA ASN A 50 -5.13 -11.33 26.89
C ASN A 50 -4.98 -10.08 26.01
N ILE A 51 -5.68 -9.01 26.40
CA ILE A 51 -5.68 -7.70 25.73
C ILE A 51 -4.24 -7.17 25.54
N SER A 52 -3.36 -7.40 26.51
CA SER A 52 -1.97 -6.90 26.45
C SER A 52 -1.14 -7.57 25.35
N GLU A 53 -1.41 -8.82 25.02
CA GLU A 53 -0.74 -9.51 23.92
C GLU A 53 -1.28 -9.04 22.58
N GLN A 54 -2.59 -8.79 22.49
CA GLN A 54 -3.22 -8.24 21.29
C GLN A 54 -2.69 -6.84 20.96
N ASP A 55 -2.56 -5.96 21.96
CA ASP A 55 -2.01 -4.62 21.79
C ASP A 55 -0.58 -4.67 21.23
N ALA A 56 0.24 -5.60 21.72
CA ALA A 56 1.62 -5.77 21.25
C ALA A 56 1.69 -6.24 19.78
N VAL A 57 0.82 -7.18 19.39
CA VAL A 57 0.73 -7.66 18.00
C VAL A 57 0.25 -6.54 17.08
N ASN A 58 -0.76 -5.79 17.49
CA ASN A 58 -1.32 -4.69 16.71
C ASN A 58 -0.26 -3.59 16.48
N GLU A 59 0.52 -3.24 17.52
CA GLU A 59 1.63 -2.30 17.39
C GLU A 59 2.73 -2.84 16.47
N GLU A 60 3.08 -4.13 16.56
CA GLU A 60 4.10 -4.75 15.70
C GLU A 60 3.72 -4.71 14.21
N ILE A 61 2.46 -5.02 13.88
CA ILE A 61 1.94 -4.94 12.50
C ILE A 61 2.08 -3.51 11.97
N LEU A 62 1.67 -2.54 12.77
CA LEU A 62 1.66 -1.13 12.40
C LEU A 62 3.08 -0.60 12.20
N GLN A 63 3.98 -0.90 13.14
CA GLN A 63 5.40 -0.53 13.03
C GLN A 63 6.06 -1.17 11.81
N THR A 64 5.75 -2.44 11.52
CA THR A 64 6.29 -3.14 10.35
C THR A 64 5.89 -2.45 9.06
N ALA A 65 4.62 -2.09 8.91
CA ALA A 65 4.13 -1.35 7.74
C ALA A 65 4.76 0.06 7.65
N LEU A 66 4.78 0.81 8.75
CA LEU A 66 5.34 2.17 8.76
C LEU A 66 6.83 2.18 8.41
N ASN A 67 7.61 1.26 8.97
CA ASN A 67 9.05 1.19 8.71
C ASN A 67 9.36 0.94 7.23
N GLU A 68 8.61 0.04 6.60
CA GLU A 68 8.78 -0.26 5.17
C GLU A 68 8.39 0.95 4.29
N LEU A 69 7.24 1.58 4.57
CA LEU A 69 6.78 2.77 3.83
C LEU A 69 7.76 3.94 3.99
N GLN A 70 8.25 4.19 5.20
CA GLN A 70 9.27 5.22 5.46
C GLN A 70 10.59 4.91 4.77
N LEU A 71 11.00 3.64 4.73
CA LEU A 71 12.18 3.20 3.99
C LEU A 71 12.05 3.51 2.50
N ARG A 72 10.88 3.23 1.90
CA ARG A 72 10.58 3.54 0.49
C ARG A 72 10.62 5.04 0.21
N ILE A 73 9.95 5.85 1.04
CA ILE A 73 9.98 7.32 0.97
C ILE A 73 11.43 7.83 0.97
N LYS A 74 12.24 7.33 1.92
CA LYS A 74 13.65 7.74 2.07
C LYS A 74 14.52 7.31 0.90
N THR A 75 14.28 6.12 0.35
CA THR A 75 15.15 5.51 -0.67
C THR A 75 14.84 6.03 -2.07
N LEU A 76 13.56 6.17 -2.40
CA LEU A 76 13.09 6.54 -3.74
C LEU A 76 12.86 8.05 -3.88
N GLY A 77 12.68 8.77 -2.78
CA GLY A 77 12.50 10.23 -2.76
C GLY A 77 11.35 10.66 -3.66
N LEU A 78 11.63 11.58 -4.60
CA LEU A 78 10.62 12.14 -5.52
C LEU A 78 10.01 11.12 -6.50
N SER A 79 10.61 9.94 -6.63
CA SER A 79 10.06 8.86 -7.45
C SER A 79 9.03 8.02 -6.70
N TYR A 80 8.94 8.15 -5.38
CA TYR A 80 7.87 7.52 -4.61
C TYR A 80 6.64 8.44 -4.59
N PRO A 81 5.50 8.02 -5.14
CA PRO A 81 4.36 8.90 -5.33
C PRO A 81 3.53 9.09 -4.04
N PHE A 82 3.94 8.55 -2.90
CA PHE A 82 3.20 8.65 -1.65
C PHE A 82 3.97 9.41 -0.58
N HIS A 83 3.25 10.08 0.30
CA HIS A 83 3.82 10.75 1.47
C HIS A 83 2.89 10.61 2.67
N PHE A 84 3.43 10.77 3.87
CA PHE A 84 2.60 10.81 5.08
C PHE A 84 2.09 12.23 5.32
N GLU A 85 0.78 12.36 5.52
CA GLU A 85 0.19 13.50 6.21
C GLU A 85 0.19 13.24 7.74
N ALA A 86 0.08 14.33 8.50
CA ALA A 86 -0.08 14.40 9.97
C ALA A 86 0.30 13.15 10.80
N ASP A 87 1.33 13.28 11.65
CA ASP A 87 1.74 12.29 12.65
C ASP A 87 2.05 10.87 12.11
N CYS A 88 2.41 10.75 10.82
CA CYS A 88 2.71 9.47 10.15
C CYS A 88 1.54 8.47 10.17
N SER A 89 0.31 8.96 10.30
CA SER A 89 -0.88 8.12 10.48
C SER A 89 -1.66 7.88 9.18
N GLU A 90 -1.47 8.75 8.19
CA GLU A 90 -2.22 8.74 6.93
C GLU A 90 -1.24 8.83 5.76
N LEU A 91 -1.25 7.81 4.90
CA LEU A 91 -0.48 7.78 3.66
C LEU A 91 -1.35 8.34 2.53
N VAL A 92 -0.84 9.31 1.79
CA VAL A 92 -1.57 10.06 0.76
C VAL A 92 -0.80 10.03 -0.56
N LEU A 93 -1.52 9.96 -1.67
CA LEU A 93 -0.96 10.12 -3.01
C LEU A 93 -0.54 11.57 -3.25
N SER A 94 0.66 11.77 -3.79
CA SER A 94 1.21 13.10 -4.05
C SER A 94 0.63 13.68 -5.33
N GLU A 95 0.20 14.94 -5.29
CA GLU A 95 -0.25 15.68 -6.47
C GLU A 95 0.57 16.98 -6.68
N PRO A 96 1.10 17.23 -7.89
CA PRO A 96 1.09 16.36 -9.07
C PRO A 96 2.07 15.17 -8.97
N ILE A 97 1.73 14.05 -9.59
CA ILE A 97 2.60 12.86 -9.67
C ILE A 97 3.78 13.13 -10.62
N THR A 98 5.00 12.82 -10.18
CA THR A 98 6.21 12.97 -11.01
C THR A 98 6.31 11.85 -12.04
N SER A 99 7.12 12.02 -13.08
CA SER A 99 7.40 10.92 -14.03
C SER A 99 7.94 9.66 -13.35
N GLY A 100 8.81 9.82 -12.34
CA GLY A 100 9.29 8.73 -11.51
C GLY A 100 8.17 8.05 -10.70
N GLY A 101 7.23 8.85 -10.19
CA GLY A 101 6.02 8.35 -9.53
C GLY A 101 5.16 7.49 -10.44
N TYR A 102 4.93 7.90 -11.70
CA TYR A 102 4.21 7.07 -12.67
C TYR A 102 4.94 5.75 -12.96
N VAL A 103 6.27 5.78 -13.13
CA VAL A 103 7.08 4.57 -13.30
C VAL A 103 6.92 3.63 -12.09
N TYR A 104 6.98 4.18 -10.88
CA TYR A 104 6.74 3.41 -9.65
C TYR A 104 5.37 2.73 -9.67
N LEU A 105 4.31 3.48 -9.99
CA LEU A 105 2.95 2.93 -10.04
C LEU A 105 2.84 1.80 -11.06
N TYR A 106 3.44 1.93 -12.26
CA TYR A 106 3.47 0.83 -13.21
C TYR A 106 4.20 -0.39 -12.65
N CYS A 107 5.37 -0.21 -12.03
CA CYS A 107 6.09 -1.30 -11.40
C CYS A 107 5.24 -2.01 -10.34
N LEU A 108 4.55 -1.24 -9.49
CA LEU A 108 3.62 -1.76 -8.48
C LEU A 108 2.47 -2.54 -9.13
N PHE A 109 1.82 -2.01 -10.16
CA PHE A 109 0.75 -2.74 -10.87
C PHE A 109 1.27 -4.03 -11.52
N PHE A 110 2.44 -4.00 -12.18
CA PHE A 110 2.98 -5.16 -12.88
C PHE A 110 3.52 -6.24 -11.94
N SER A 111 4.04 -5.90 -10.76
CA SER A 111 4.48 -6.89 -9.76
C SER A 111 3.32 -7.73 -9.20
N HIS A 112 2.09 -7.22 -9.34
CA HIS A 112 0.87 -7.83 -8.80
C HIS A 112 -0.13 -8.33 -9.85
N ILE A 113 0.12 -8.10 -11.15
CA ILE A 113 -0.84 -8.42 -12.22
C ILE A 113 -1.21 -9.91 -12.32
N ASN A 114 -0.32 -10.80 -11.89
CA ASN A 114 -0.53 -12.26 -11.92
C ASN A 114 -0.75 -12.86 -10.52
N ARG A 115 -0.88 -12.02 -9.49
CA ARG A 115 -1.11 -12.48 -8.12
C ARG A 115 -2.60 -12.49 -7.82
N GLU A 116 -3.06 -13.52 -7.14
CA GLU A 116 -4.47 -13.65 -6.71
C GLU A 116 -4.87 -12.56 -5.68
N GLU A 117 -3.89 -11.81 -5.16
CA GLU A 117 -4.01 -10.79 -4.12
C GLU A 117 -4.59 -9.45 -4.62
N VAL A 118 -4.59 -9.20 -5.94
CA VAL A 118 -5.08 -7.92 -6.51
C VAL A 118 -6.04 -8.19 -7.67
N ILE A 119 -7.34 -7.95 -7.45
CA ILE A 119 -8.33 -8.01 -8.53
C ILE A 119 -8.54 -6.59 -9.05
N ILE A 120 -8.01 -6.29 -10.22
CA ILE A 120 -8.25 -5.01 -10.91
C ILE A 120 -9.41 -5.21 -11.90
N PRO A 121 -10.67 -4.88 -11.56
CA PRO A 121 -11.83 -5.10 -12.43
C PRO A 121 -11.88 -4.10 -13.60
N ASN A 122 -11.02 -3.08 -13.58
CA ASN A 122 -10.79 -2.13 -14.67
C ASN A 122 -9.40 -1.52 -14.43
N PRO A 123 -8.32 -2.06 -15.01
CA PRO A 123 -7.04 -1.38 -14.95
C PRO A 123 -7.18 0.02 -15.57
N PRO A 124 -6.50 1.05 -15.04
CA PRO A 124 -6.45 2.34 -15.73
C PRO A 124 -6.02 2.09 -17.18
N ASP A 125 -6.56 2.87 -18.13
CA ASP A 125 -6.33 2.64 -19.56
C ASP A 125 -4.84 2.83 -19.89
N LEU A 126 -4.07 1.76 -19.68
CA LEU A 126 -2.61 1.68 -19.84
C LEU A 126 -2.18 1.99 -21.28
N TYR A 127 -3.13 1.97 -22.23
CA TYR A 127 -2.91 2.34 -23.62
C TYR A 127 -2.85 3.85 -23.85
N ALA A 128 -3.37 4.67 -22.94
CA ALA A 128 -3.22 6.13 -23.01
C ALA A 128 -1.75 6.56 -22.82
N ASP A 129 -0.97 5.76 -22.08
CA ASP A 129 0.41 6.07 -21.67
C ASP A 129 1.43 5.08 -22.23
N LYS A 130 1.21 4.59 -23.45
CA LYS A 130 2.11 3.67 -24.17
C LYS A 130 3.57 4.10 -24.17
N GLU A 131 3.82 5.41 -24.18
CA GLU A 131 5.17 5.98 -24.17
C GLU A 131 5.90 5.74 -22.85
N LEU A 132 5.21 5.78 -21.70
CA LEU A 132 5.80 5.49 -20.39
C LEU A 132 6.15 4.01 -20.23
N LEU A 133 5.30 3.12 -20.75
CA LEU A 133 5.59 1.67 -20.77
C LEU A 133 6.84 1.33 -21.59
N GLN A 134 7.06 2.05 -22.69
CA GLN A 134 8.24 1.88 -23.55
C GLN A 134 9.52 2.42 -22.91
N ILE A 135 9.43 3.49 -22.10
CA ILE A 135 10.55 3.99 -21.29
C ILE A 135 10.98 2.98 -20.24
N CYS A 136 10.02 2.24 -19.65
CA CYS A 136 10.33 1.21 -18.65
C CYS A 136 10.91 -0.09 -19.24
N SER A 137 10.88 -0.28 -20.57
CA SER A 137 11.35 -1.50 -21.25
C SER A 137 12.78 -1.42 -21.80
N THR A 138 13.52 -0.35 -21.53
CA THR A 138 14.87 -0.09 -22.06
C THR A 138 15.88 -0.01 -20.93
#